data_AF-A3FEY1-F1
#
_entry.id   AF-A3FEY1-F1
#
_cell.length_a   1.000
_cell.length_b   1.000
_cell.length_c   1.000
_cell.angle_alpha   90.00
_cell.angle_beta   90.00
_cell.angle_gamma   90.00
#
_symmetry.space_group_name_H-M   'P 1'
#
loop_
_entity.id
_entity.type
_entity.pdbx_description
1 polymer ?
#
loop_
_entity_poly.entity_id
_entity_poly.type
_entity_poly.pdbx_seq_one_letter_code
_entity_poly.pdbx_strand_id
1 'polypeptide(L)'
;LGPLQMTIDGTPVPSGTPKQRAVLAMLVINRNRPVGVDALITALWEEWPPSGARASIHSYVSNLRKLLGGAGIDPRVVLAAAPPGYRLSIPDNTCDLGRFVAEKTAGVHAAAAGRFEQASRHLSAALREWRGPVLDDLRDFQFVEPFATALVEDKVLAHTAKAEAEIACGRASAVIAELEALTFEHPYREPLWTQLITAYYLSDRQSEALGAYRR
;
A
#
# COMPACT_ATOMS: atom_id res chain seq x y z
N LEU A 1 2.66 -1.10 3.54
CA LEU A 1 1.68 -1.99 2.88
C LEU A 1 1.63 -3.32 3.63
N GLY A 2 1.04 -3.31 4.82
CA GLY A 2 1.14 -4.35 5.85
C GLY A 2 0.83 -3.72 7.21
N PRO A 3 1.15 -4.38 8.34
CA PRO A 3 1.19 -3.71 9.63
C PRO A 3 2.02 -2.43 9.57
N LEU A 4 1.60 -1.40 10.32
CA LEU A 4 2.28 -0.11 10.39
C LEU A 4 3.72 -0.33 10.88
N GLN A 5 4.68 0.16 10.11
CA GLN A 5 6.09 0.07 10.45
C GLN A 5 6.73 1.45 10.41
N MET A 6 7.58 1.70 11.39
CA MET A 6 8.56 2.79 11.40
C MET A 6 9.91 2.12 11.64
N THR A 7 10.87 2.41 10.77
CA THR A 7 12.23 1.86 10.86
C THR A 7 13.23 3.00 10.95
N ILE A 8 14.30 2.79 11.72
CA ILE A 8 15.47 3.67 11.79
C ILE A 8 16.68 2.77 11.52
N ASP A 9 17.47 3.10 10.51
CA ASP A 9 18.60 2.27 10.03
C ASP A 9 18.23 0.80 9.79
N GLY A 10 17.04 0.58 9.22
CA GLY A 10 16.49 -0.76 8.94
C GLY A 10 15.93 -1.49 10.16
N THR A 11 16.11 -0.96 11.37
CA THR A 11 15.60 -1.59 12.60
C THR A 11 14.17 -1.12 12.91
N PRO A 12 13.21 -2.02 13.13
CA PRO A 12 11.85 -1.65 13.53
C PRO A 12 11.82 -0.95 14.89
N VAL A 13 11.12 0.18 14.96
CA VAL A 13 10.91 0.95 16.20
C VAL A 13 9.43 0.88 16.58
N PRO A 14 9.07 0.32 17.75
CA PRO A 14 7.69 0.29 18.20
C PRO A 14 7.08 1.70 18.28
N SER A 15 6.01 1.94 17.51
CA SER A 15 5.39 3.26 17.36
C SER A 15 4.32 3.58 18.41
N GLY A 16 4.20 2.76 19.47
CA GLY A 16 3.36 3.00 20.65
C GLY A 16 2.01 2.29 20.66
N THR A 17 1.07 2.87 21.42
CA THR A 17 -0.29 2.35 21.61
C THR A 17 -1.13 2.45 20.34
N PRO A 18 -2.25 1.71 20.19
CA PRO A 18 -3.07 1.73 18.98
C PRO A 18 -3.47 3.15 18.53
N LYS A 19 -3.86 4.04 19.44
CA LYS A 19 -4.22 5.44 19.10
C LYS A 19 -3.00 6.25 18.64
N GLN A 20 -1.82 6.07 19.24
CA GLN A 20 -0.58 6.72 18.78
C GLN A 20 -0.16 6.21 17.39
N ARG A 21 -0.30 4.90 17.14
CA ARG A 21 -0.06 4.29 15.83
C ARG A 21 -1.04 4.81 14.78
N ALA A 22 -2.33 4.96 15.12
CA ALA A 22 -3.32 5.56 14.24
C ALA A 22 -2.98 7.01 13.84
N VAL A 23 -2.45 7.81 14.76
CA VAL A 23 -1.94 9.16 14.43
C VAL A 23 -0.80 9.06 13.41
N LEU A 24 0.18 8.18 13.63
CA LEU A 24 1.27 7.99 12.67
C LEU A 24 0.76 7.51 11.31
N ALA A 25 -0.18 6.56 11.28
CA ALA A 25 -0.79 6.06 10.05
C ALA A 25 -1.47 7.20 9.26
N MET A 26 -2.31 8.01 9.92
CA MET A 26 -2.96 9.16 9.30
C MET A 26 -1.97 10.18 8.72
N LEU A 27 -0.86 10.41 9.42
CA LEU A 27 0.21 11.30 8.97
C LEU A 27 0.99 10.75 7.78
N VAL A 28 1.23 9.43 7.71
CA VAL A 28 1.92 8.78 6.59
C VAL A 28 1.01 8.68 5.36
N ILE A 29 -0.28 8.37 5.55
CA ILE A 29 -1.30 8.40 4.48
C ILE A 29 -1.34 9.79 3.84
N ASN A 30 -1.23 10.84 4.66
CA ASN A 30 -1.21 12.24 4.23
C ASN A 30 0.19 12.85 4.24
N ARG A 31 1.24 12.05 3.99
CA ARG A 31 2.62 12.56 3.95
C ARG A 31 2.72 13.81 3.08
N ASN A 32 3.54 14.76 3.52
CA ASN A 32 3.75 16.07 2.90
C ASN A 32 2.51 16.98 2.85
N ARG A 33 1.37 16.59 3.46
CA ARG A 33 0.17 17.43 3.60
C ARG A 33 -0.21 17.62 5.08
N PRO A 34 -0.77 18.79 5.47
CA PRO A 34 -1.29 18.97 6.83
C PRO A 34 -2.51 18.07 7.10
N VAL A 35 -2.54 17.47 8.28
CA VAL A 35 -3.70 16.78 8.86
C VAL A 35 -4.17 17.57 10.07
N GLY A 36 -5.42 18.06 10.03
CA GLY A 36 -6.01 18.84 11.12
C GLY A 36 -6.17 18.01 12.40
N VAL A 37 -6.12 18.67 13.56
CA VAL A 37 -6.32 17.99 14.85
C VAL A 37 -7.69 17.34 14.92
N ASP A 38 -8.75 17.99 14.42
CA ASP A 38 -10.10 17.43 14.45
C ASP A 38 -10.22 16.17 13.58
N ALA A 39 -9.54 16.12 12.42
CA ALA A 39 -9.48 14.93 11.59
C ALA A 39 -8.75 13.76 12.28
N LEU A 40 -7.69 14.05 13.04
CA LEU A 40 -7.03 13.04 13.87
C LEU A 40 -7.96 12.55 14.98
N ILE A 41 -8.73 13.44 15.62
CA ILE A 41 -9.69 13.07 16.66
C ILE A 41 -10.75 12.14 16.08
N THR A 42 -11.37 12.48 14.95
CA THR A 42 -12.35 11.63 14.28
C THR A 42 -11.77 10.28 13.89
N ALA A 43 -10.56 10.23 13.33
CA ALA A 43 -9.93 8.96 12.97
C ALA A 43 -9.61 8.08 14.19
N LEU A 44 -9.38 8.68 15.36
CA LEU A 44 -9.01 7.96 16.57
C LEU A 44 -10.21 7.53 17.41
N TRP A 45 -11.26 8.33 17.51
CA TRP A 45 -12.37 8.09 18.44
C TRP A 45 -13.74 8.09 17.78
N GLU A 46 -13.80 8.33 16.48
CA GLU A 46 -15.03 8.34 15.70
C GLU A 46 -16.05 9.30 16.34
N GLU A 47 -17.19 8.77 16.81
CA GLU A 47 -18.27 9.55 17.43
C GLU A 47 -18.05 9.84 18.92
N TRP A 48 -17.09 9.20 19.58
CA TRP A 48 -16.96 9.19 21.04
C TRP A 48 -15.60 9.72 21.55
N PRO A 49 -15.20 10.97 21.22
CA PRO A 49 -13.94 11.53 21.70
C PRO A 49 -14.00 11.84 23.20
N PRO A 50 -12.93 11.54 23.98
CA PRO A 50 -12.85 11.95 25.38
C PRO A 50 -12.66 13.47 25.48
N SER A 51 -13.05 14.06 26.62
CA SER A 51 -12.86 15.49 26.89
C SER A 51 -11.40 15.97 26.73
N GLY A 52 -10.43 15.08 27.00
CA GLY A 52 -9.00 15.32 26.85
C GLY A 52 -8.40 14.98 25.48
N ALA A 53 -9.20 14.74 24.42
CA ALA A 53 -8.71 14.24 23.13
C ALA A 53 -7.55 15.08 22.54
N ARG A 54 -7.66 16.41 22.57
CA ARG A 54 -6.61 17.32 22.08
C ARG A 54 -5.29 17.18 22.85
N ALA A 55 -5.36 17.05 24.18
CA ALA A 55 -4.18 16.82 25.02
C ALA A 55 -3.52 15.46 24.70
N SER A 56 -4.33 14.43 24.43
CA SER A 56 -3.83 13.13 23.97
C SER A 56 -3.13 13.24 22.61
N ILE A 57 -3.68 13.96 21.64
CA ILE A 57 -3.02 14.21 20.34
C ILE A 57 -1.66 14.89 20.54
N HIS A 58 -1.58 15.94 21.36
CA HIS A 58 -0.30 16.60 21.66
C HIS A 58 0.71 15.63 22.29
N SER A 59 0.26 14.74 23.17
CA SER A 59 1.10 13.72 23.80
C SER A 59 1.60 12.70 22.78
N TYR A 60 0.74 12.20 21.89
CA TYR A 60 1.12 11.28 20.82
C TYR A 60 2.14 11.92 19.87
N VAL A 61 1.94 13.17 19.46
CA VAL A 61 2.90 13.89 18.61
C VAL A 61 4.24 14.09 19.32
N SER A 62 4.23 14.43 20.61
CA SER A 62 5.44 14.56 21.41
C SER A 62 6.22 13.22 21.48
N ASN A 63 5.51 12.11 21.72
CA ASN A 63 6.11 10.78 21.74
C ASN A 63 6.67 10.37 20.37
N LEU A 64 5.91 10.56 19.29
CA LEU A 64 6.37 10.27 17.94
C LEU A 64 7.61 11.10 17.57
N ARG A 65 7.67 12.38 17.96
CA ARG A 65 8.86 13.22 17.78
C ARG A 65 10.08 12.67 18.52
N LYS A 66 9.92 12.16 19.74
CA LYS A 66 11.03 11.52 20.47
C LYS A 66 11.57 10.30 19.70
N LEU A 67 10.68 9.49 19.15
CA LEU A 67 11.07 8.32 18.35
C LEU A 67 11.79 8.73 17.06
N LEU A 68 11.25 9.71 16.32
CA LEU A 68 11.86 10.24 15.10
C LEU A 68 13.23 10.88 15.36
N GLY A 69 13.42 11.50 16.52
CA GLY A 69 14.72 12.06 16.94
C GLY A 69 15.81 11.01 17.07
N GLY A 70 15.46 9.73 17.26
CA GLY A 70 16.41 8.62 17.22
C GLY A 70 17.11 8.44 15.88
N ALA A 71 16.57 9.00 14.78
CA ALA A 71 17.18 8.97 13.46
C ALA A 71 18.19 10.10 13.22
N GLY A 72 18.52 10.91 14.24
CA GLY A 72 19.47 12.03 14.11
C GLY A 72 18.95 13.23 13.32
N ILE A 73 17.64 13.30 13.07
CA ILE A 73 16.96 14.39 12.36
C ILE A 73 16.22 15.31 13.33
N ASP A 74 15.99 16.58 12.96
CA ASP A 74 15.14 17.48 13.74
C ASP A 74 13.67 17.02 13.67
N PRO A 75 13.08 16.50 14.77
CA PRO A 75 11.72 15.98 14.74
C PRO A 75 10.66 17.05 14.54
N ARG A 76 10.97 18.32 14.81
CA ARG A 76 10.05 19.44 14.60
C ARG A 76 10.00 19.89 13.14
N VAL A 77 11.03 19.58 12.36
CA VAL A 77 11.03 19.77 10.90
C VAL A 77 10.29 18.62 10.22
N VAL A 78 10.62 17.38 10.60
CA VAL A 78 10.05 16.17 9.99
C VAL A 78 8.57 16.03 10.35
N LEU A 79 8.22 16.16 11.64
CA LEU A 79 6.84 16.22 12.10
C LEU A 79 6.52 17.63 12.58
N ALA A 80 6.21 18.50 11.62
CA ALA A 80 5.94 19.91 11.86
C ALA A 80 4.53 20.13 12.43
N ALA A 81 4.42 21.09 13.34
CA ALA A 81 3.13 21.71 13.62
C ALA A 81 2.85 22.70 12.49
N ALA A 82 1.73 22.52 11.79
CA ALA A 82 1.32 23.33 10.65
C ALA A 82 -0.16 23.65 10.81
N PRO A 83 -0.56 24.88 11.15
CA PRO A 83 -1.96 25.23 11.36
C PRO A 83 -2.85 24.76 10.19
N PRO A 84 -3.98 24.05 10.44
CA PRO A 84 -4.61 23.75 11.73
C PRO A 84 -4.24 22.38 12.38
N GLY A 85 -3.09 21.80 12.07
CA GLY A 85 -2.65 20.54 12.70
C GLY A 85 -1.19 20.17 12.49
N TYR A 86 -0.94 19.01 11.90
CA TYR A 86 0.40 18.40 11.82
C TYR A 86 0.72 17.94 10.40
N ARG A 87 1.99 18.04 10.00
CA ARG A 87 2.48 17.56 8.71
C ARG A 87 3.72 16.69 8.93
N LEU A 88 3.69 15.49 8.38
CA LEU A 88 4.86 14.62 8.29
C LEU A 88 5.53 14.82 6.93
N SER A 89 6.73 15.40 6.93
CA SER A 89 7.48 15.72 5.72
C SER A 89 8.53 14.62 5.48
N ILE A 90 8.27 13.74 4.53
CA ILE A 90 9.15 12.61 4.18
C ILE A 90 9.19 12.42 2.66
N PRO A 91 10.35 12.04 2.07
CA PRO A 91 10.42 11.70 0.66
C PRO A 91 9.55 10.49 0.33
N ASP A 92 8.89 10.49 -0.83
CA ASP A 92 7.97 9.41 -1.20
C ASP A 92 8.62 8.03 -1.25
N ASN A 93 9.89 7.94 -1.66
CA ASN A 93 10.64 6.69 -1.71
C ASN A 93 11.00 6.11 -0.32
N THR A 94 10.81 6.87 0.77
CA THR A 94 10.95 6.35 2.14
C THR A 94 9.69 5.62 2.62
N CYS A 95 8.56 5.81 1.94
CA CYS A 95 7.30 5.11 2.18
C CYS A 95 7.16 3.92 1.21
N ASP A 96 6.76 2.75 1.72
CA ASP A 96 6.53 1.57 0.86
C ASP A 96 5.43 1.80 -0.18
N LEU A 97 4.36 2.52 0.18
CA LEU A 97 3.34 2.97 -0.77
C LEU A 97 3.92 3.90 -1.85
N GLY A 98 4.84 4.80 -1.49
CA GLY A 98 5.47 5.69 -2.47
C GLY A 98 6.38 4.94 -3.44
N ARG A 99 7.13 3.96 -2.96
CA ARG A 99 7.92 3.04 -3.81
C ARG A 99 7.03 2.20 -4.72
N PHE A 100 5.94 1.64 -4.18
CA PHE A 100 4.96 0.90 -4.96
C PHE A 100 4.40 1.74 -6.12
N VAL A 101 3.98 2.98 -5.85
CA VAL A 101 3.45 3.88 -6.88
C VAL A 101 4.51 4.19 -7.93
N ALA A 102 5.73 4.54 -7.51
CA ALA A 102 6.82 4.86 -8.43
C ALA A 102 7.17 3.69 -9.37
N GLU A 103 7.29 2.48 -8.82
CA GLU A 103 7.59 1.28 -9.58
C GLU A 103 6.42 0.87 -10.50
N LYS A 104 5.17 0.97 -10.04
CA LYS A 104 3.99 0.74 -10.89
C LYS A 104 3.98 1.71 -12.08
N THR A 105 4.21 3.01 -11.85
CA THR A 105 4.26 4.02 -12.91
C THR A 105 5.40 3.74 -13.90
N ALA A 106 6.58 3.38 -13.42
CA ALA A 106 7.70 3.00 -14.29
C ALA A 106 7.37 1.77 -15.14
N GLY A 107 6.70 0.76 -14.56
CA GLY A 107 6.23 -0.43 -15.26
C GLY A 107 5.25 -0.11 -16.38
N VAL A 108 4.27 0.76 -16.11
CA VAL A 108 3.29 1.22 -17.11
C VAL A 108 3.97 1.94 -18.28
N HIS A 109 4.91 2.85 -18.00
CA HIS A 109 5.66 3.54 -19.06
C HIS A 109 6.57 2.60 -19.87
N ALA A 110 7.14 1.58 -19.24
CA ALA A 110 7.92 0.57 -19.94
C ALA A 110 7.04 -0.28 -20.87
N ALA A 111 5.88 -0.73 -20.39
CA ALA A 111 4.92 -1.52 -21.16
C ALA A 111 4.37 -0.73 -22.37
N ALA A 112 4.01 0.54 -22.17
CA ALA A 112 3.56 1.42 -23.25
C ALA A 112 4.61 1.62 -24.36
N ALA A 113 5.89 1.48 -24.03
CA ALA A 113 7.00 1.54 -24.97
C ALA A 113 7.42 0.16 -25.53
N GLY A 114 6.63 -0.89 -25.30
CA GLY A 114 6.94 -2.27 -25.74
C GLY A 114 8.11 -2.93 -24.99
N ARG A 115 8.59 -2.32 -23.90
CA ARG A 115 9.71 -2.85 -23.08
C ARG A 115 9.20 -3.78 -22.00
N PHE A 116 8.58 -4.90 -22.39
CA PHE A 116 7.87 -5.81 -21.49
C PHE A 116 8.75 -6.44 -20.40
N GLU A 117 10.01 -6.77 -20.72
CA GLU A 117 10.99 -7.26 -19.73
C GLU A 117 11.23 -6.25 -18.60
N GLN A 118 11.35 -4.97 -18.95
CA GLN A 118 11.53 -3.91 -17.96
C GLN A 118 10.23 -3.66 -17.18
N ALA A 119 9.08 -3.73 -17.86
CA ALA A 119 7.78 -3.60 -17.21
C ALA A 119 7.58 -4.67 -16.12
N SER A 120 7.86 -5.94 -16.44
CA SER A 120 7.77 -7.04 -15.47
C SER A 120 8.68 -6.83 -14.25
N ARG A 121 9.92 -6.37 -14.45
CA ARG A 121 10.86 -6.10 -13.35
C ARG A 121 10.36 -5.00 -12.41
N HIS A 122 9.86 -3.90 -12.97
CA HIS A 122 9.29 -2.81 -12.18
C HIS A 122 8.01 -3.24 -11.45
N LEU A 123 7.10 -3.95 -12.11
CA LEU A 123 5.86 -4.43 -11.47
C LEU A 123 6.16 -5.45 -10.37
N SER A 124 7.18 -6.29 -10.56
CA SER A 124 7.68 -7.19 -9.52
C SER A 124 8.33 -6.42 -8.35
N ALA A 125 8.98 -5.28 -8.60
CA ALA A 125 9.48 -4.40 -7.55
C ALA A 125 8.35 -3.74 -6.77
N ALA A 126 7.32 -3.25 -7.46
CA ALA A 126 6.13 -2.69 -6.84
C ALA A 126 5.46 -3.71 -5.91
N LEU A 127 5.19 -4.93 -6.40
CA LEU A 127 4.49 -5.95 -5.62
C LEU A 127 5.30 -6.43 -4.40
N ARG A 128 6.64 -6.36 -4.42
CA ARG A 128 7.50 -6.68 -3.27
C ARG A 128 7.36 -5.72 -2.09
N GLU A 129 6.80 -4.53 -2.29
CA GLU A 129 6.53 -3.59 -1.19
C GLU A 129 5.38 -4.05 -0.29
N TRP A 130 4.56 -4.98 -0.76
CA TRP A 130 3.44 -5.56 0.00
C TRP A 130 3.91 -6.64 0.96
N ARG A 131 3.67 -6.41 2.25
CA ARG A 131 4.03 -7.28 3.37
C ARG A 131 2.82 -8.01 3.97
N GLY A 132 1.60 -7.57 3.67
CA GLY A 132 0.36 -8.13 4.21
C GLY A 132 -0.83 -7.18 4.05
N PRO A 133 -1.94 -7.40 4.79
CA PRO A 133 -3.10 -6.51 4.79
C PRO A 133 -2.72 -5.09 5.20
N VAL A 134 -3.31 -4.10 4.55
CA VAL A 134 -3.00 -2.67 4.77
C VAL A 134 -3.37 -2.29 6.20
N LEU A 135 -2.38 -1.83 6.98
CA LEU A 135 -2.53 -1.40 8.37
C LEU A 135 -3.23 -2.46 9.25
N ASP A 136 -2.85 -3.73 9.08
CA ASP A 136 -3.47 -4.89 9.75
C ASP A 136 -3.55 -4.75 11.28
N ASP A 137 -2.54 -4.14 11.91
CA ASP A 137 -2.49 -3.87 13.36
C ASP A 137 -3.41 -2.74 13.83
N LEU A 138 -4.13 -2.11 12.90
CA LEU A 138 -5.09 -1.03 13.10
C LEU A 138 -6.43 -1.31 12.40
N ARG A 139 -6.71 -2.55 12.00
CA ARG A 139 -7.96 -2.93 11.31
C ARG A 139 -9.24 -2.56 12.05
N ASP A 140 -9.18 -2.39 13.37
CA ASP A 140 -10.33 -2.02 14.22
C ASP A 140 -10.65 -0.52 14.15
N PHE A 141 -9.91 0.27 13.36
CA PHE A 141 -10.17 1.69 13.13
C PHE A 141 -10.88 1.90 11.79
N GLN A 142 -12.03 2.58 11.81
CA GLN A 142 -12.89 2.72 10.63
C GLN A 142 -12.17 3.35 9.42
N PHE A 143 -11.25 4.29 9.62
CA PHE A 143 -10.53 4.95 8.53
C PHE A 143 -9.63 4.00 7.70
N VAL A 144 -9.27 2.82 8.24
CA VAL A 144 -8.41 1.85 7.56
C VAL A 144 -9.15 1.16 6.42
N GLU A 145 -10.43 0.83 6.61
CA GLU A 145 -11.22 0.05 5.65
C GLU A 145 -11.29 0.68 4.24
N PRO A 146 -11.73 1.95 4.06
CA PRO A 146 -11.80 2.54 2.72
C PRO A 146 -10.41 2.71 2.09
N PHE A 147 -9.38 3.00 2.91
CA PHE A 147 -8.02 3.15 2.43
C PHE A 147 -7.41 1.81 1.97
N ALA A 148 -7.61 0.75 2.76
CA ALA A 148 -7.19 -0.60 2.41
C ALA A 148 -7.88 -1.09 1.13
N THR A 149 -9.20 -0.88 1.03
CA THR A 149 -9.99 -1.25 -0.16
C THR A 149 -9.44 -0.57 -1.42
N ALA A 150 -9.21 0.74 -1.37
CA ALA A 150 -8.65 1.48 -2.51
C ALA A 150 -7.26 0.96 -2.93
N LEU A 151 -6.39 0.61 -1.97
CA LEU A 151 -5.07 0.08 -2.29
C LEU A 151 -5.10 -1.35 -2.84
N VAL A 152 -6.10 -2.16 -2.48
CA VAL A 152 -6.30 -3.49 -3.07
C VAL A 152 -6.62 -3.38 -4.56
N GLU A 153 -7.41 -2.38 -4.98
CA GLU A 153 -7.62 -2.08 -6.42
C GLU A 153 -6.28 -1.87 -7.14
N ASP A 154 -5.42 -1.05 -6.55
CA ASP A 154 -4.10 -0.76 -7.10
C ASP A 154 -3.20 -1.99 -7.19
N LYS A 155 -3.28 -2.87 -6.17
CA LYS A 155 -2.57 -4.15 -6.13
C LYS A 155 -3.04 -5.10 -7.24
N VAL A 156 -4.35 -5.24 -7.41
CA VAL A 156 -4.96 -6.06 -8.47
C VAL A 156 -4.51 -5.56 -9.84
N LEU A 157 -4.55 -4.24 -10.09
CA LEU A 157 -4.06 -3.66 -11.33
C LEU A 157 -2.56 -3.96 -11.59
N ALA A 158 -1.73 -3.93 -10.54
CA ALA A 158 -0.31 -4.26 -10.66
C ALA A 158 -0.08 -5.76 -10.98
N HIS A 159 -0.85 -6.66 -10.37
CA HIS A 159 -0.81 -8.09 -10.71
C HIS A 159 -1.24 -8.36 -12.15
N THR A 160 -2.34 -7.75 -12.60
CA THR A 160 -2.83 -7.89 -13.98
C THR A 160 -1.77 -7.40 -14.98
N ALA A 161 -1.22 -6.20 -14.78
CA ALA A 161 -0.17 -5.67 -15.66
C ALA A 161 1.10 -6.52 -15.65
N LYS A 162 1.45 -7.13 -14.51
CA LYS A 162 2.60 -8.06 -14.42
C LYS A 162 2.34 -9.30 -15.26
N ALA A 163 1.13 -9.87 -15.17
CA ALA A 163 0.75 -11.03 -15.99
C ALA A 163 0.79 -10.69 -17.49
N GLU A 164 0.26 -9.53 -17.89
CA GLU A 164 0.33 -9.05 -19.28
C GLU A 164 1.78 -8.95 -19.78
N ALA A 165 2.68 -8.37 -18.96
CA ALA A 165 4.09 -8.25 -19.31
C ALA A 165 4.79 -9.60 -19.45
N GLU A 166 4.53 -10.54 -18.55
CA GLU A 166 5.07 -11.91 -18.60
C GLU A 166 4.56 -12.67 -19.83
N ILE A 167 3.25 -12.60 -20.11
CA ILE A 167 2.63 -13.20 -21.29
C ILE A 167 3.24 -12.62 -22.57
N ALA A 168 3.40 -11.30 -22.64
CA ALA A 168 4.03 -10.62 -23.78
C ALA A 168 5.51 -11.02 -23.98
N CYS A 169 6.20 -11.41 -22.90
CA CYS A 169 7.56 -11.99 -22.96
C CYS A 169 7.57 -13.49 -23.29
N GLY A 170 6.42 -14.09 -23.66
CA GLY A 170 6.32 -15.52 -24.00
C GLY A 170 6.29 -16.46 -22.80
N ARG A 171 6.05 -15.96 -21.58
CA ARG A 171 6.08 -16.72 -20.32
C ARG A 171 4.69 -17.03 -19.77
N ALA A 172 3.71 -17.23 -20.66
CA ALA A 172 2.31 -17.51 -20.29
C ALA A 172 2.16 -18.69 -19.32
N SER A 173 2.87 -19.79 -19.54
CA SER A 173 2.79 -20.98 -18.69
C SER A 173 3.28 -20.74 -17.26
N ALA A 174 4.22 -19.82 -17.06
CA ALA A 174 4.82 -19.54 -15.76
C ALA A 174 3.91 -18.72 -14.83
N VAL A 175 2.92 -17.99 -15.37
CA VAL A 175 2.02 -17.15 -14.58
C VAL A 175 0.70 -17.82 -14.20
N ILE A 176 0.39 -19.00 -14.77
CA ILE A 176 -0.88 -19.70 -14.54
C ILE A 176 -1.13 -19.94 -13.05
N ALA A 177 -0.15 -20.49 -12.31
CA ALA A 177 -0.33 -20.82 -10.89
C ALA A 177 -0.59 -19.58 -10.02
N GLU A 178 0.11 -18.46 -10.32
CA GLU A 178 -0.12 -17.19 -9.62
C GLU A 178 -1.52 -16.63 -9.93
N LEU A 179 -1.95 -16.70 -11.19
CA LEU A 179 -3.28 -16.24 -11.63
C LEU A 179 -4.43 -17.11 -11.09
N GLU A 180 -4.25 -18.43 -10.96
CA GLU A 180 -5.21 -19.32 -10.29
C GLU A 180 -5.39 -18.92 -8.82
N ALA A 181 -4.30 -18.66 -8.11
CA ALA A 181 -4.36 -18.19 -6.72
C ALA A 181 -5.04 -16.82 -6.61
N LEU A 182 -4.69 -15.87 -7.49
CA LEU A 182 -5.27 -14.53 -7.50
C LEU A 182 -6.76 -14.51 -7.87
N THR A 183 -7.20 -15.36 -8.79
CA THR A 183 -8.63 -15.48 -9.14
C THR A 183 -9.44 -16.18 -8.05
N PHE A 184 -8.80 -17.03 -7.23
CA PHE A 184 -9.43 -17.55 -6.01
C PHE A 184 -9.58 -16.47 -4.93
N GLU A 185 -8.54 -15.65 -4.71
CA GLU A 185 -8.57 -14.54 -3.74
C GLU A 185 -9.50 -13.39 -4.19
N HIS A 186 -9.58 -13.17 -5.50
CA HIS A 186 -10.30 -12.06 -6.11
C HIS A 186 -11.27 -12.54 -7.22
N PRO A 187 -12.31 -13.32 -6.87
CA PRO A 187 -13.15 -14.02 -7.84
C PRO A 187 -13.94 -13.09 -8.77
N TYR A 188 -14.20 -11.84 -8.36
CA TYR A 188 -14.98 -10.88 -9.15
C TYR A 188 -14.13 -9.94 -10.00
N ARG A 189 -12.83 -10.19 -10.14
CA ARG A 189 -11.92 -9.35 -10.92
C ARG A 189 -11.73 -9.90 -12.33
N GLU A 190 -12.64 -9.55 -13.22
CA GLU A 190 -12.60 -9.92 -14.64
C GLU A 190 -11.24 -9.72 -15.33
N PRO A 191 -10.46 -8.65 -15.05
CA PRO A 191 -9.13 -8.50 -15.64
C PRO A 191 -8.15 -9.63 -15.28
N LEU A 192 -8.21 -10.17 -14.05
CA LEU A 192 -7.38 -11.31 -13.65
C LEU A 192 -7.79 -12.59 -14.39
N TRP A 193 -9.10 -12.82 -14.51
CA TRP A 193 -9.64 -13.93 -15.28
C TRP A 193 -9.27 -13.85 -16.76
N THR A 194 -9.29 -12.65 -17.33
CA THR A 194 -8.86 -12.41 -18.72
C THR A 194 -7.42 -12.89 -18.91
N GLN A 195 -6.50 -12.50 -18.02
CA GLN A 195 -5.10 -12.95 -18.11
C GLN A 195 -4.96 -14.46 -17.86
N LEU A 196 -5.73 -15.05 -16.96
CA LEU A 196 -5.71 -16.50 -16.72
C LEU A 196 -6.17 -17.29 -17.96
N ILE A 197 -7.28 -16.89 -18.57
CA ILE A 197 -7.82 -17.51 -19.79
C ILE A 197 -6.80 -17.37 -20.93
N THR A 198 -6.23 -16.18 -21.11
CA THR A 198 -5.18 -15.93 -22.12
C THR A 198 -3.93 -16.79 -21.86
N ALA A 199 -3.50 -16.91 -20.60
CA ALA A 199 -2.34 -17.70 -20.22
C ALA A 199 -2.53 -19.20 -20.53
N TYR A 200 -3.70 -19.76 -20.23
CA TYR A 200 -4.03 -21.14 -20.63
C TYR A 200 -4.02 -21.31 -22.15
N TYR A 201 -4.68 -20.41 -22.89
CA TYR A 201 -4.78 -20.51 -24.34
C TYR A 201 -3.41 -20.48 -25.02
N LEU A 202 -2.54 -19.56 -24.63
CA LEU A 202 -1.17 -19.44 -25.17
C LEU A 202 -0.23 -20.56 -24.70
N SER A 203 -0.64 -21.36 -23.70
CA SER A 203 0.10 -22.53 -23.23
C SER A 203 -0.43 -23.85 -23.81
N ASP A 204 -1.17 -23.79 -24.91
CA ASP A 204 -1.80 -24.95 -25.59
C ASP A 204 -2.80 -25.72 -24.71
N ARG A 205 -3.46 -25.00 -23.78
CA ARG A 205 -4.45 -25.54 -22.83
C ARG A 205 -5.84 -24.97 -23.11
N GLN A 206 -6.33 -25.16 -24.34
CA GLN A 206 -7.59 -24.59 -24.81
C GLN A 206 -8.81 -25.04 -23.97
N SER A 207 -8.83 -26.30 -23.54
CA SER A 207 -9.92 -26.85 -22.73
C SER A 207 -10.04 -26.11 -21.39
N GLU A 208 -8.90 -25.87 -20.72
CA GLU A 208 -8.86 -25.11 -19.47
C GLU A 208 -9.19 -23.64 -19.65
N ALA A 209 -8.80 -23.01 -20.77
CA ALA A 209 -9.21 -21.64 -21.09
C ALA A 209 -10.74 -21.51 -21.19
N LEU A 210 -11.40 -22.42 -21.93
CA LEU A 210 -12.86 -22.47 -22.05
C LEU A 210 -13.54 -22.90 -20.74
N GLY A 211 -12.87 -23.73 -19.93
CA GLY A 211 -13.32 -24.09 -18.59
C GLY A 211 -13.29 -22.90 -17.63
N ALA A 212 -12.24 -22.07 -17.70
CA ALA A 212 -12.09 -20.89 -16.87
C ALA A 212 -13.14 -19.81 -17.18
N TYR A 213 -13.48 -19.58 -18.46
CA TYR A 213 -14.55 -18.64 -18.83
C TYR A 213 -15.95 -19.08 -18.34
N ARG A 214 -16.19 -20.38 -18.22
CA ARG A 214 -17.49 -20.93 -17.77
C ARG A 214 -17.65 -20.94 -16.25
N ARG A 215 -16.55 -20.82 -15.49
CA ARG A 215 -16.56 -20.71 -14.03
C ARG A 215 -16.85 -19.28 -13.62
#